data_AF-A0A8H3DHK5-F1
#
_entry.id   AF-A0A8H3DHK5-F1
#
_cell.length_a   1.000
_cell.length_b   1.000
_cell.length_c   1.000
_cell.angle_alpha   90.00
_cell.angle_beta   90.00
_cell.angle_gamma   90.00
#
_symmetry.space_group_name_H-M   'P 1'
#
loop_
_entity.id
_entity.type
_entity.pdbx_description
1 polymer ?
#
loop_
_entity_poly.entity_id
_entity_poly.type
_entity_poly.pdbx_seq_one_letter_code
_entity_poly.pdbx_strand_id
1 'polypeptide(L)'
;MLAVWIALFSFLPAALSAPVTGSAKSAECTNPVIRREWRTLSQGQRDKFHKAVKCLQDKPSTLGVEESKNLFDDFSYVHYTINRTIHHVSSFFPWHRQFIILREQVMSECGYSDPMPYWDWTRDSTDDKFTNSEIFDNEKGFGGNGTGKTDWADGSCVKEGPYAGFQVNFPEPHCLTRQFNFTGNVVTNWTKSVVDEIMQYPDYLDFWNKTERLPHDNLHRTISGDMRRQYSPNEPLFFLHHAQIDRLWTIWQGRNETRLHDYAGNTVQDDTVDTASLDDKLFTLGYAPESDVVDYMDTLAKGLCYTYDDAGDGWKDGDHN
;
A
#
# COMPACT_ATOMS: atom_id res chain seq x y z
N MET A 1 -69.45 -0.05 40.58
CA MET A 1 -69.27 0.18 39.13
C MET A 1 -69.02 1.65 38.92
N LEU A 2 -67.78 2.07 38.66
CA LEU A 2 -67.45 3.26 37.86
C LEU A 2 -65.94 3.20 37.60
N ALA A 3 -65.57 2.84 36.37
CA ALA A 3 -64.20 2.79 35.90
C ALA A 3 -63.74 4.21 35.56
N VAL A 4 -62.70 4.69 36.23
CA VAL A 4 -62.03 5.96 35.90
C VAL A 4 -60.87 5.61 34.97
N TRP A 5 -61.00 6.01 33.70
CA TRP A 5 -59.95 5.92 32.69
C TRP A 5 -58.93 7.04 32.91
N ILE A 6 -57.71 6.67 33.29
CA ILE A 6 -56.56 7.58 33.30
C ILE A 6 -55.98 7.59 31.89
N ALA A 7 -56.15 8.70 31.17
CA ALA A 7 -55.47 8.93 29.90
C ALA A 7 -53.99 9.22 30.18
N LEU A 8 -53.12 8.26 29.89
CA LEU A 8 -51.68 8.46 29.80
C LEU A 8 -51.37 9.24 28.53
N PHE A 9 -51.07 10.54 28.66
CA PHE A 9 -50.45 11.32 27.59
C PHE A 9 -49.00 10.85 27.44
N SER A 10 -48.75 9.98 26.47
CA SER A 10 -47.41 9.68 25.98
C SER A 10 -46.89 10.88 25.19
N PHE A 11 -46.02 11.67 25.81
CA PHE A 11 -45.16 12.61 25.09
C PHE A 11 -44.16 11.79 24.26
N LEU A 12 -44.47 11.57 22.98
CA LEU A 12 -43.47 11.18 22.00
C LEU A 12 -42.53 12.38 21.78
N PRO A 13 -41.19 12.22 21.92
CA PRO A 13 -40.28 13.28 21.51
C PRO A 13 -40.44 13.45 20.00
N ALA A 14 -40.78 14.67 19.57
CA ALA A 14 -40.76 15.04 18.18
C ALA A 14 -39.33 14.83 17.66
N ALA A 15 -39.13 13.76 16.88
CA ALA A 15 -37.91 13.56 16.13
C ALA A 15 -37.83 14.70 15.11
N LEU A 16 -37.01 15.70 15.40
CA LEU A 16 -36.58 16.69 14.44
C LEU A 16 -35.90 15.94 13.30
N SER A 17 -36.64 15.77 12.22
CA SER A 17 -36.13 15.25 10.96
C SER A 17 -35.15 16.30 10.45
N ALA A 18 -33.86 16.05 10.62
CA ALA A 18 -32.84 16.84 9.93
C ALA A 18 -33.11 16.71 8.42
N PRO A 19 -33.12 17.81 7.66
CA PRO A 19 -33.25 17.72 6.22
C PRO A 19 -32.08 16.88 5.70
N VAL A 20 -32.38 15.87 4.89
CA VAL A 20 -31.40 15.14 4.08
C VAL A 20 -30.81 16.18 3.12
N THR A 21 -29.77 16.86 3.56
CA THR A 21 -28.96 17.72 2.69
C THR A 21 -28.31 16.80 1.70
N GLY A 22 -28.61 17.04 0.42
CA GLY A 22 -28.16 16.21 -0.70
C GLY A 22 -26.68 15.93 -0.65
N SER A 23 -26.31 14.79 -1.25
CA SER A 23 -24.94 14.37 -1.54
C SER A 23 -24.10 15.59 -1.89
N ALA A 24 -23.30 16.06 -0.94
CA ALA A 24 -22.26 17.01 -1.23
C ALA A 24 -21.35 16.27 -2.21
N LYS A 25 -21.29 16.72 -3.46
CA LYS A 25 -20.17 16.37 -4.34
C LYS A 25 -18.92 16.60 -3.50
N SER A 26 -18.18 15.54 -3.20
CA SER A 26 -16.88 15.68 -2.54
C SER A 26 -16.11 16.74 -3.32
N ALA A 27 -15.67 17.81 -2.66
CA ALA A 27 -14.91 18.85 -3.34
C ALA A 27 -13.73 18.18 -4.06
N GLU A 28 -13.61 18.41 -5.37
CA GLU A 28 -12.50 17.89 -6.17
C GLU A 28 -11.18 18.43 -5.60
N CYS A 29 -10.14 17.58 -5.60
CA CYS A 29 -8.82 17.97 -5.12
C CYS A 29 -8.24 19.12 -5.94
N THR A 30 -8.01 20.28 -5.31
CA THR A 30 -7.48 21.47 -6.00
C THR A 30 -5.98 21.69 -5.80
N ASN A 31 -5.38 21.04 -4.80
CA ASN A 31 -3.95 21.20 -4.48
C ASN A 31 -3.38 19.86 -4.02
N PRO A 32 -3.15 18.92 -4.95
CA PRO A 32 -2.64 17.60 -4.61
C PRO A 32 -1.24 17.66 -4.01
N VAL A 33 -0.99 16.83 -3.00
CA VAL A 33 0.38 16.57 -2.56
C VAL A 33 1.10 15.70 -3.58
N ILE A 34 2.40 15.92 -3.76
CA ILE A 34 3.19 15.20 -4.76
C ILE A 34 4.00 14.12 -4.06
N ARG A 35 3.71 12.85 -4.35
CA ARG A 35 4.55 11.70 -3.98
C ARG A 35 5.76 11.63 -4.91
N ARG A 36 6.95 11.47 -4.33
CA ARG A 36 8.23 11.65 -5.04
C ARG A 36 9.09 10.40 -5.03
N GLU A 37 9.90 10.26 -6.06
CA GLU A 37 10.90 9.19 -6.12
C GLU A 37 11.92 9.35 -4.99
N TRP A 38 12.22 8.27 -4.26
CA TRP A 38 13.06 8.28 -3.06
C TRP A 38 14.38 9.04 -3.21
N ARG A 39 15.06 8.89 -4.36
CA ARG A 39 16.39 9.47 -4.58
C ARG A 39 16.34 10.98 -4.80
N THR A 40 15.16 11.55 -5.05
CA THR A 40 14.95 13.00 -5.13
C THR A 40 14.78 13.65 -3.76
N LEU A 41 14.48 12.86 -2.72
CA LEU A 41 14.32 13.36 -1.36
C LEU A 41 15.65 13.83 -0.78
N SER A 42 15.59 14.91 0.00
CA SER A 42 16.73 15.33 0.84
C SER A 42 17.01 14.31 1.95
N GLN A 43 18.25 14.26 2.45
CA GLN A 43 18.60 13.36 3.56
C GLN A 43 17.70 13.57 4.78
N GLY A 44 17.36 14.82 5.12
CA GLY A 44 16.46 15.10 6.25
C GLY A 44 15.05 14.55 6.08
N GLN A 45 14.53 14.42 4.85
CA GLN A 45 13.24 13.77 4.59
C GLN A 45 13.36 12.25 4.73
N ARG A 46 14.46 11.66 4.26
CA ARG A 46 14.75 10.23 4.41
C ARG A 46 14.88 9.85 5.89
N ASP A 47 15.61 10.65 6.66
CA ASP A 47 15.77 10.45 8.11
C ASP A 47 14.43 10.51 8.86
N LYS A 48 13.55 11.47 8.50
CA LYS A 48 12.20 11.56 9.07
C LYS A 48 11.36 10.34 8.74
N PHE A 49 11.43 9.84 7.50
CA PHE A 49 10.75 8.61 7.11
C PHE A 49 11.19 7.43 7.98
N HIS A 50 12.50 7.16 8.05
CA HIS A 50 13.03 6.06 8.88
C HIS A 50 12.69 6.20 10.36
N LYS A 51 12.76 7.43 10.90
CA LYS A 51 12.37 7.72 12.29
C LYS A 51 10.91 7.37 12.53
N ALA A 52 10.01 7.74 11.62
CA ALA A 52 8.60 7.47 11.80
C ALA A 52 8.26 5.98 11.67
N VAL A 53 8.88 5.27 10.73
CA VAL A 53 8.73 3.80 10.62
C VAL A 53 9.10 3.11 11.93
N LYS A 54 10.25 3.46 12.54
CA LYS A 54 10.68 2.88 13.81
C LYS A 54 9.75 3.24 14.97
N CYS A 55 9.27 4.48 15.01
CA CYS A 55 8.34 4.93 16.04
C CYS A 55 7.02 4.14 16.07
N LEU A 56 6.58 3.57 14.94
CA LEU A 56 5.39 2.70 14.94
C LEU A 56 5.55 1.47 15.83
N GLN A 57 6.78 1.03 16.12
CA GLN A 57 7.03 -0.07 17.06
C GLN A 57 6.74 0.31 18.52
N ASP A 58 6.79 1.60 18.83
CA ASP A 58 6.56 2.14 20.18
C ASP A 58 5.09 2.45 20.45
N LYS A 59 4.24 2.37 19.41
CA LYS A 59 2.80 2.65 19.51
C LYS A 59 2.03 1.34 19.69
N PRO A 60 1.10 1.23 20.65
CA PRO A 60 0.35 0.00 20.88
C PRO A 60 -0.48 -0.37 19.64
N SER A 61 -0.64 -1.68 19.40
CA SER A 61 -1.56 -2.20 18.37
C SER A 61 -2.99 -1.70 18.60
N THR A 62 -3.72 -1.52 17.50
CA THR A 62 -5.14 -1.14 17.49
C THR A 62 -6.08 -2.34 17.29
N LEU A 63 -5.55 -3.48 16.86
CA LEU A 63 -6.33 -4.67 16.49
C LEU A 63 -6.78 -5.51 17.68
N GLY A 64 -6.09 -5.40 18.82
CA GLY A 64 -6.43 -6.15 20.04
C GLY A 64 -6.23 -7.67 19.94
N VAL A 65 -5.35 -8.12 19.03
CA VAL A 65 -4.96 -9.53 18.85
C VAL A 65 -3.59 -9.80 19.48
N GLU A 66 -3.30 -11.04 19.89
CA GLU A 66 -2.08 -11.37 20.62
C GLU A 66 -0.83 -11.31 19.72
N GLU A 67 -1.00 -11.64 18.45
CA GLU A 67 0.07 -11.71 17.45
C GLU A 67 0.58 -10.32 17.01
N SER A 68 -0.24 -9.28 17.16
CA SER A 68 0.11 -7.90 16.82
C SER A 68 0.35 -7.07 18.08
N LYS A 69 1.60 -6.65 18.32
CA LYS A 69 1.96 -5.96 19.57
C LYS A 69 1.96 -4.45 19.44
N ASN A 70 2.21 -3.93 18.25
CA ASN A 70 2.35 -2.51 17.99
C ASN A 70 1.76 -2.12 16.62
N LEU A 71 1.66 -0.82 16.35
CA LEU A 71 1.15 -0.32 15.06
C LEU A 71 2.01 -0.78 13.88
N PHE A 72 3.28 -1.11 14.07
CA PHE A 72 4.10 -1.65 12.99
C PHE A 72 3.63 -3.07 12.61
N ASP A 73 3.37 -3.92 13.61
CA ASP A 73 2.92 -5.30 13.45
C ASP A 73 1.49 -5.38 12.86
N ASP A 74 0.62 -4.40 13.14
CA ASP A 74 -0.76 -4.36 12.64
C ASP A 74 -0.82 -4.48 11.10
N PHE A 75 0.09 -3.81 10.39
CA PHE A 75 0.15 -3.87 8.92
C PHE A 75 0.51 -5.28 8.44
N SER A 76 1.54 -5.89 9.03
CA SER A 76 1.97 -7.24 8.67
C SER A 76 0.89 -8.27 8.99
N TYR A 77 0.21 -8.13 10.14
CA TYR A 77 -0.88 -9.00 10.56
C TYR A 77 -2.06 -8.93 9.59
N VAL A 78 -2.55 -7.72 9.28
CA VAL A 78 -3.68 -7.53 8.35
C VAL A 78 -3.34 -8.13 7.00
N HIS A 79 -2.22 -7.71 6.40
CA HIS A 79 -1.80 -8.15 5.07
C HIS A 79 -1.63 -9.68 4.99
N TYR A 80 -1.03 -10.30 6.01
CA TYR A 80 -0.90 -11.75 6.10
C TYR A 80 -2.26 -12.45 6.14
N THR A 81 -3.17 -11.95 6.99
CA THR A 81 -4.40 -12.65 7.35
C THR A 81 -5.42 -12.63 6.22
N ILE A 82 -5.55 -11.52 5.49
CA ILE A 82 -6.48 -11.40 4.36
C ILE A 82 -5.82 -11.59 3.00
N ASN A 83 -4.61 -12.14 2.96
CA ASN A 83 -3.80 -12.28 1.74
C ASN A 83 -4.59 -12.80 0.53
N ARG A 84 -5.49 -13.77 0.73
CA ARG A 84 -6.30 -14.41 -0.34
C ARG A 84 -7.37 -13.51 -0.96
N THR A 85 -7.65 -12.35 -0.37
CA THR A 85 -8.65 -11.39 -0.86
C THR A 85 -8.03 -10.05 -1.22
N ILE A 86 -6.69 -9.98 -1.29
CA ILE A 86 -5.94 -8.77 -1.65
C ILE A 86 -4.79 -9.02 -2.65
N HIS A 87 -4.44 -10.28 -2.92
CA HIS A 87 -3.48 -10.68 -3.95
C HIS A 87 -4.10 -11.64 -4.95
N HIS A 88 -3.71 -11.50 -6.21
CA HIS A 88 -4.23 -12.26 -7.33
C HIS A 88 -5.76 -12.20 -7.40
N VAL A 89 -6.31 -11.04 -7.02
CA VAL A 89 -7.71 -10.63 -7.08
C VAL A 89 -7.85 -9.18 -7.53
N SER A 90 -9.05 -8.80 -7.98
CA SER A 90 -9.36 -7.46 -8.47
C SER A 90 -9.05 -6.36 -7.46
N SER A 91 -9.24 -6.58 -6.16
CA SER A 91 -9.03 -5.56 -5.12
C SER A 91 -7.57 -5.18 -4.91
N PHE A 92 -6.61 -5.86 -5.55
CA PHE A 92 -5.17 -5.66 -5.37
C PHE A 92 -4.78 -4.17 -5.39
N PHE A 93 -5.10 -3.45 -6.45
CA PHE A 93 -4.73 -2.04 -6.56
C PHE A 93 -5.44 -1.13 -5.52
N PRO A 94 -6.79 -1.08 -5.45
CA PRO A 94 -7.47 -0.18 -4.51
C PRO A 94 -7.16 -0.50 -3.05
N TRP A 95 -7.02 -1.78 -2.69
CA TRP A 95 -6.66 -2.18 -1.33
C TRP A 95 -5.24 -1.74 -0.96
N HIS A 96 -4.25 -1.96 -1.84
CA HIS A 96 -2.87 -1.52 -1.56
C HIS A 96 -2.73 0.01 -1.58
N ARG A 97 -3.50 0.72 -2.41
CA ARG A 97 -3.61 2.19 -2.36
C ARG A 97 -4.11 2.65 -0.99
N GLN A 98 -5.22 2.08 -0.51
CA GLN A 98 -5.73 2.34 0.84
C GLN A 98 -4.66 2.06 1.90
N PHE A 99 -3.96 0.92 1.79
CA PHE A 99 -2.97 0.48 2.75
C PHE A 99 -1.78 1.45 2.87
N ILE A 100 -1.33 2.04 1.75
CA ILE A 100 -0.31 3.11 1.75
C ILE A 100 -0.82 4.35 2.48
N ILE A 101 -2.06 4.78 2.19
CA ILE A 101 -2.66 5.97 2.81
C ILE A 101 -2.79 5.78 4.32
N LEU A 102 -3.24 4.60 4.77
CA LEU A 102 -3.33 4.26 6.19
C LEU A 102 -1.95 4.29 6.86
N ARG A 103 -0.89 3.84 6.16
CA ARG A 103 0.49 3.93 6.66
C ARG A 103 0.95 5.37 6.80
N GLU A 104 0.70 6.22 5.81
CA GLU A 104 1.01 7.66 5.88
C GLU A 104 0.30 8.32 7.09
N GLN A 105 -0.97 8.01 7.29
CA GLN A 105 -1.77 8.55 8.38
C GLN A 105 -1.17 8.21 9.75
N VAL A 106 -0.82 6.95 10.03
CA VAL A 106 -0.22 6.61 11.33
C VAL A 106 1.22 7.07 11.48
N MET A 107 1.98 7.18 10.39
CA MET A 107 3.31 7.79 10.43
C MET A 107 3.24 9.28 10.83
N SER A 108 2.11 9.95 10.60
CA SER A 108 1.90 11.33 11.07
C SER A 108 1.87 11.44 12.60
N GLU A 109 1.39 10.41 13.31
CA GLU A 109 1.46 10.32 14.77
C GLU A 109 2.89 10.17 15.31
N CYS A 110 3.82 9.82 14.42
CA CYS A 110 5.25 9.75 14.64
C CYS A 110 6.01 10.96 14.06
N GLY A 111 5.29 12.01 13.65
CA GLY A 111 5.85 13.28 13.18
C GLY A 111 6.32 13.27 11.73
N TYR A 112 5.91 12.30 10.91
CA TYR A 112 6.14 12.31 9.47
C TYR A 112 5.01 13.04 8.75
N SER A 113 5.35 14.12 8.06
CA SER A 113 4.38 14.95 7.35
C SER A 113 4.64 15.05 5.85
N ASP A 114 5.70 14.40 5.36
CA ASP A 114 5.99 14.34 3.94
C ASP A 114 5.10 13.24 3.28
N PRO A 115 4.75 13.35 1.99
CA PRO A 115 4.04 12.28 1.27
C PRO A 115 4.87 11.00 1.16
N MET A 116 4.22 9.83 1.09
CA MET A 116 4.90 8.54 0.88
C MET A 116 5.75 8.61 -0.39
N PRO A 117 7.07 8.36 -0.29
CA PRO A 117 7.90 8.24 -1.46
C PRO A 117 7.63 6.93 -2.18
N TYR A 118 8.02 6.88 -3.45
CA TYR A 118 8.05 5.64 -4.21
C TYR A 118 9.47 5.27 -4.61
N TRP A 119 9.68 3.98 -4.88
CA TRP A 119 10.93 3.48 -5.44
C TRP A 119 10.72 3.14 -6.92
N ASP A 120 11.33 3.90 -7.82
CA ASP A 120 11.36 3.52 -9.23
C ASP A 120 12.41 2.41 -9.45
N TRP A 121 11.96 1.16 -9.33
CA TRP A 121 12.78 -0.03 -9.51
C TRP A 121 13.20 -0.26 -10.97
N THR A 122 12.59 0.41 -11.95
CA THR A 122 12.99 0.27 -13.38
C THR A 122 14.41 0.81 -13.63
N ARG A 123 14.88 1.71 -12.75
CA ARG A 123 16.26 2.22 -12.72
C ARG A 123 17.28 1.17 -12.27
N ASP A 124 16.80 0.12 -11.60
CA ASP A 124 17.58 -0.92 -10.93
C ASP A 124 17.38 -2.31 -11.57
N SER A 125 16.94 -2.38 -12.82
CA SER A 125 16.50 -3.62 -13.47
C SER A 125 17.65 -4.49 -14.03
N THR A 126 18.80 -4.52 -13.36
CA THR A 126 19.91 -5.47 -13.60
C THR A 126 20.54 -5.85 -12.26
N ASP A 127 21.14 -7.04 -12.14
CA ASP A 127 21.74 -7.51 -10.88
C ASP A 127 22.75 -6.51 -10.29
N ASP A 128 23.59 -5.93 -11.15
CA ASP A 128 24.59 -4.93 -10.78
C ASP A 128 23.95 -3.62 -10.31
N LYS A 129 22.97 -3.09 -11.06
CA LYS A 129 22.29 -1.84 -10.67
C LYS A 129 21.45 -2.02 -9.42
N PHE A 130 20.79 -3.17 -9.28
CA PHE A 130 20.02 -3.52 -8.10
C PHE A 130 20.91 -3.56 -6.88
N THR A 131 22.01 -4.33 -6.92
CA THR A 131 22.91 -4.49 -5.77
C THR A 131 23.55 -3.16 -5.35
N ASN A 132 23.87 -2.29 -6.31
CA ASN A 132 24.50 -0.99 -6.07
C ASN A 132 23.50 0.18 -6.01
N SER A 133 22.20 -0.10 -5.94
CA SER A 133 21.17 0.94 -5.93
C SER A 133 21.23 1.78 -4.65
N GLU A 134 21.04 3.10 -4.78
CA GLU A 134 20.95 4.02 -3.63
C GLU A 134 19.83 3.61 -2.65
N ILE A 135 18.81 2.86 -3.11
CA ILE A 135 17.75 2.34 -2.24
C ILE A 135 18.29 1.38 -1.17
N PHE A 136 19.44 0.76 -1.41
CA PHE A 136 20.10 -0.18 -0.50
C PHE A 136 21.36 0.41 0.18
N ASP A 137 21.63 1.69 -0.03
CA ASP A 137 22.71 2.39 0.66
C ASP A 137 22.44 2.45 2.18
N ASN A 138 23.52 2.42 2.97
CA ASN A 138 23.43 2.36 4.43
C ASN A 138 23.08 3.71 5.08
N GLU A 139 23.22 4.83 4.38
CA GLU A 139 22.87 6.16 4.91
C GLU A 139 21.69 6.75 4.16
N LYS A 140 21.68 6.57 2.85
CA LYS A 140 20.73 7.17 1.91
C LYS A 140 19.52 6.29 1.61
N GLY A 141 19.57 5.02 1.95
CA GLY A 141 18.57 4.02 1.60
C GLY A 141 18.12 3.20 2.81
N PHE A 142 17.83 1.92 2.58
CA PHE A 142 17.23 1.02 3.54
C PHE A 142 18.21 -0.05 4.04
N GLY A 143 19.50 0.10 3.71
CA GLY A 143 20.53 -0.92 3.92
C GLY A 143 20.44 -2.06 2.89
N GLY A 144 21.53 -2.81 2.76
CA GLY A 144 21.69 -3.85 1.76
C GLY A 144 21.08 -5.20 2.14
N ASN A 145 21.68 -6.25 1.56
CA ASN A 145 21.31 -7.64 1.78
C ASN A 145 21.53 -8.07 3.24
N GLY A 146 20.82 -9.10 3.67
CA GLY A 146 21.04 -9.73 4.96
C GLY A 146 22.39 -10.45 5.02
N THR A 147 23.02 -10.47 6.20
CA THR A 147 24.32 -11.16 6.38
C THR A 147 24.37 -12.02 7.65
N GLY A 148 25.12 -13.12 7.55
CA GLY A 148 25.32 -14.08 8.66
C GLY A 148 24.23 -15.14 8.77
N LYS A 149 24.26 -15.89 9.87
CA LYS A 149 23.30 -16.96 10.16
C LYS A 149 22.14 -16.39 10.99
N THR A 150 20.93 -16.84 10.68
CA THR A 150 19.73 -16.66 11.50
C THR A 150 19.04 -18.02 11.60
N ASP A 151 18.28 -18.21 12.66
CA ASP A 151 17.42 -19.39 12.83
C ASP A 151 16.08 -19.21 12.08
N TRP A 152 15.85 -18.03 11.50
CA TRP A 152 14.69 -17.76 10.65
C TRP A 152 14.86 -18.40 9.27
N ALA A 153 13.81 -19.08 8.79
CA ALA A 153 13.89 -19.90 7.58
C ALA A 153 14.17 -19.09 6.30
N ASP A 154 13.81 -17.81 6.29
CA ASP A 154 13.82 -16.98 5.10
C ASP A 154 14.82 -15.83 5.22
N GLY A 155 16.05 -16.10 4.80
CA GLY A 155 17.10 -15.10 4.62
C GLY A 155 18.00 -14.90 5.82
N SER A 156 18.67 -13.75 5.87
CA SER A 156 19.64 -13.40 6.92
C SER A 156 19.29 -12.02 7.50
N CYS A 157 19.67 -11.75 8.76
CA CYS A 157 19.40 -10.45 9.39
C CYS A 157 20.04 -9.29 8.62
N VAL A 158 19.31 -8.18 8.51
CA VAL A 158 19.86 -6.89 8.10
C VAL A 158 20.76 -6.35 9.22
N LYS A 159 22.06 -6.17 8.93
CA LYS A 159 23.08 -5.77 9.91
C LYS A 159 23.66 -4.37 9.70
N GLU A 160 23.31 -3.72 8.61
CA GLU A 160 23.81 -2.40 8.24
C GLU A 160 22.66 -1.50 7.79
N GLY A 161 22.92 -0.20 7.79
CA GLY A 161 21.96 0.81 7.40
C GLY A 161 20.91 1.15 8.46
N PRO A 162 19.85 1.89 8.09
CA PRO A 162 18.91 2.44 9.07
C PRO A 162 18.14 1.37 9.85
N TYR A 163 18.02 0.15 9.32
CA TYR A 163 17.30 -0.95 9.97
C TYR A 163 18.24 -2.05 10.50
N ALA A 164 19.53 -1.74 10.70
CA ALA A 164 20.47 -2.65 11.35
C ALA A 164 19.94 -3.09 12.73
N GLY A 165 19.76 -4.40 12.91
CA GLY A 165 19.28 -4.98 14.17
C GLY A 165 17.79 -4.74 14.46
N PHE A 166 17.03 -4.20 13.51
CA PHE A 166 15.58 -4.02 13.64
C PHE A 166 14.90 -5.36 13.92
N GLN A 167 14.07 -5.41 14.96
CA GLN A 167 13.33 -6.62 15.37
C GLN A 167 11.88 -6.46 14.98
N VAL A 168 11.27 -7.49 14.43
CA VAL A 168 9.82 -7.58 14.13
C VAL A 168 9.19 -8.65 15.01
N ASN A 169 7.89 -8.54 15.33
CA ASN A 169 7.23 -9.52 16.20
C ASN A 169 6.39 -10.55 15.46
N PHE A 170 6.00 -10.25 14.22
CA PHE A 170 5.09 -11.07 13.43
C PHE A 170 5.84 -11.79 12.29
N PRO A 171 5.52 -13.06 11.95
CA PRO A 171 4.55 -13.93 12.62
C PRO A 171 5.05 -14.46 13.96
N GLU A 172 6.36 -14.44 14.17
CA GLU A 172 7.02 -14.68 15.46
C GLU A 172 8.18 -13.68 15.61
N PRO A 173 8.73 -13.44 16.81
CA PRO A 173 9.83 -12.51 16.98
C PRO A 173 11.12 -12.91 16.23
N HIS A 174 11.62 -12.04 15.36
CA HIS A 174 12.89 -12.21 14.65
C HIS A 174 13.51 -10.87 14.24
N CYS A 175 14.75 -10.90 13.76
CA CYS A 175 15.37 -9.75 13.10
C CYS A 175 14.75 -9.56 11.70
N LEU A 176 14.62 -8.33 11.21
CA LEU A 176 14.28 -8.07 9.80
C LEU A 176 15.26 -8.82 8.89
N THR A 177 14.74 -9.65 7.98
CA THR A 177 15.57 -10.45 7.07
C THR A 177 15.49 -10.02 5.62
N ARG A 178 16.62 -10.17 4.91
CA ARG A 178 16.72 -10.07 3.45
C ARG A 178 17.62 -11.18 2.91
N GLN A 179 17.40 -11.57 1.66
CA GLN A 179 18.29 -12.50 0.94
C GLN A 179 18.17 -12.30 -0.56
N PHE A 180 18.90 -11.31 -1.08
CA PHE A 180 18.83 -10.96 -2.50
C PHE A 180 18.96 -12.19 -3.39
N ASN A 181 17.93 -12.43 -4.19
CA ASN A 181 17.81 -13.61 -5.02
C ASN A 181 17.60 -13.19 -6.48
N PHE A 182 18.64 -13.39 -7.28
CA PHE A 182 18.67 -13.05 -8.71
C PHE A 182 18.44 -14.28 -9.62
N THR A 183 18.05 -15.42 -9.03
CA THR A 183 17.85 -16.65 -9.80
C THR A 183 16.79 -16.48 -10.88
N GLY A 184 17.08 -16.97 -12.09
CA GLY A 184 16.12 -16.96 -13.21
C GLY A 184 15.97 -15.61 -13.90
N ASN A 185 16.94 -14.69 -13.78
CA ASN A 185 16.88 -13.35 -14.38
C ASN A 185 15.65 -12.55 -13.95
N VAL A 186 15.22 -12.77 -12.70
CA VAL A 186 14.03 -12.17 -12.08
C VAL A 186 14.00 -10.64 -12.23
N VAL A 187 15.16 -9.98 -12.22
CA VAL A 187 15.31 -8.52 -12.38
C VAL A 187 14.88 -7.97 -13.74
N THR A 188 14.75 -8.83 -14.74
CA THR A 188 14.31 -8.42 -16.08
C THR A 188 12.79 -8.19 -16.15
N ASN A 189 12.04 -8.68 -15.16
CA ASN A 189 10.56 -8.58 -15.11
C ASN A 189 10.03 -7.20 -14.71
N TRP A 190 10.90 -6.24 -14.39
CA TRP A 190 10.51 -4.86 -14.09
C TRP A 190 11.36 -3.83 -14.85
N THR A 191 11.95 -4.24 -15.97
CA THR A 191 12.63 -3.28 -16.87
C THR A 191 11.62 -2.27 -17.41
N LYS A 192 12.11 -1.09 -17.80
CA LYS A 192 11.27 -0.07 -18.45
C LYS A 192 10.50 -0.65 -19.65
N SER A 193 11.13 -1.48 -20.47
CA SER A 193 10.48 -2.10 -21.64
C SER A 193 9.32 -3.01 -21.25
N VAL A 194 9.46 -3.77 -20.15
CA VAL A 194 8.37 -4.63 -19.66
C VAL A 194 7.22 -3.78 -19.14
N VAL A 195 7.51 -2.71 -18.38
CA VAL A 195 6.46 -1.81 -17.92
C VAL A 195 5.81 -1.08 -19.10
N ASP A 196 6.57 -0.63 -20.10
CA ASP A 196 6.04 0.00 -21.31
C ASP A 196 5.05 -0.91 -22.05
N GLU A 197 5.30 -2.23 -22.08
CA GLU A 197 4.37 -3.22 -22.64
C GLU A 197 3.11 -3.36 -21.79
N ILE A 198 3.26 -3.44 -20.47
CA ILE A 198 2.14 -3.55 -19.52
C ILE A 198 1.21 -2.32 -19.65
N MET A 199 1.77 -1.12 -19.78
CA MET A 199 0.99 0.12 -19.90
C MET A 199 0.11 0.17 -21.16
N GLN A 200 0.33 -0.72 -22.15
CA GLN A 200 -0.49 -0.81 -23.37
C GLN A 200 -1.77 -1.64 -23.19
N TYR A 201 -1.92 -2.40 -22.11
CA TYR A 201 -3.14 -3.18 -21.90
C TYR A 201 -4.37 -2.26 -21.82
N PRO A 202 -5.44 -2.54 -22.59
CA PRO A 202 -6.55 -1.61 -22.73
C PRO A 202 -7.50 -1.67 -21.52
N ASP A 203 -7.57 -2.81 -20.86
CA ASP A 203 -8.49 -3.12 -19.76
C ASP A 203 -7.78 -3.41 -18.43
N TYR A 204 -8.54 -3.27 -17.35
CA TYR A 204 -8.09 -3.46 -15.98
C TYR A 204 -7.56 -4.87 -15.74
N LEU A 205 -8.26 -5.90 -16.23
CA LEU A 205 -7.97 -7.29 -15.90
C LEU A 205 -6.57 -7.70 -16.37
N ASP A 206 -6.23 -7.42 -17.63
CA ASP A 206 -4.91 -7.73 -18.16
C ASP A 206 -3.82 -6.82 -17.58
N PHE A 207 -4.11 -5.52 -17.42
CA PHE A 207 -3.17 -4.57 -16.81
C PHE A 207 -2.78 -4.98 -15.39
N TRP A 208 -3.78 -5.25 -14.55
CA TRP A 208 -3.62 -5.70 -13.17
C TRP A 208 -2.85 -7.02 -13.10
N ASN A 209 -3.32 -8.05 -13.81
CA ASN A 209 -2.73 -9.38 -13.74
C ASN A 209 -1.26 -9.38 -14.18
N LYS A 210 -0.89 -8.55 -15.17
CA LYS A 210 0.49 -8.43 -15.64
C LYS A 210 1.35 -7.60 -14.68
N THR A 211 0.82 -6.52 -14.13
CA THR A 211 1.53 -5.70 -13.13
C THR A 211 1.82 -6.50 -11.86
N GLU A 212 0.85 -7.26 -11.36
CA GLU A 212 1.02 -8.05 -10.14
C GLU A 212 2.02 -9.21 -10.35
N ARG A 213 1.84 -10.00 -11.43
CA ARG A 213 2.65 -11.21 -11.64
C ARG A 213 4.07 -10.95 -12.14
N LEU A 214 4.29 -9.84 -12.84
CA LEU A 214 5.60 -9.48 -13.36
C LEU A 214 6.33 -8.57 -12.38
N PRO A 215 6.26 -7.23 -12.41
CA PRO A 215 7.11 -6.43 -11.55
C PRO A 215 6.88 -6.68 -10.05
N HIS A 216 5.64 -6.78 -9.57
CA HIS A 216 5.34 -6.94 -8.14
C HIS A 216 5.88 -8.25 -7.56
N ASP A 217 5.40 -9.41 -8.04
CA ASP A 217 5.81 -10.72 -7.48
C ASP A 217 7.32 -10.94 -7.61
N ASN A 218 7.93 -10.45 -8.69
CA ASN A 218 9.36 -10.63 -8.93
C ASN A 218 10.19 -9.73 -8.00
N LEU A 219 9.77 -8.49 -7.71
CA LEU A 219 10.50 -7.62 -6.79
C LEU A 219 10.45 -8.16 -5.35
N HIS A 220 9.28 -8.62 -4.90
CA HIS A 220 9.13 -9.33 -3.62
C HIS A 220 10.07 -10.54 -3.55
N ARG A 221 10.11 -11.37 -4.60
CA ARG A 221 11.01 -12.53 -4.69
C ARG A 221 12.49 -12.15 -4.68
N THR A 222 12.86 -11.03 -5.28
CA THR A 222 14.26 -10.61 -5.36
C THR A 222 14.79 -10.07 -4.06
N ILE A 223 14.05 -9.24 -3.32
CA ILE A 223 14.49 -8.83 -1.97
C ILE A 223 14.54 -10.04 -1.03
N SER A 224 13.58 -10.95 -1.19
CA SER A 224 13.44 -12.16 -0.38
C SER A 224 13.32 -11.84 1.11
N GLY A 225 13.59 -12.82 1.98
CA GLY A 225 13.38 -12.69 3.41
C GLY A 225 11.94 -12.32 3.73
N ASP A 226 11.75 -11.38 4.64
CA ASP A 226 10.42 -10.91 5.02
C ASP A 226 9.65 -10.35 3.84
N MET A 227 10.32 -9.61 2.94
CA MET A 227 9.69 -9.03 1.75
C MET A 227 9.06 -10.06 0.83
N ARG A 228 9.48 -11.34 0.84
CA ARG A 228 8.88 -12.38 -0.02
C ARG A 228 7.63 -13.02 0.59
N ARG A 229 7.37 -12.82 1.86
CA ARG A 229 6.34 -13.54 2.60
C ARG A 229 5.05 -12.73 2.65
N GLN A 230 3.96 -13.37 3.09
CA GLN A 230 2.66 -12.72 3.24
C GLN A 230 2.67 -11.64 4.35
N TYR A 231 3.71 -11.63 5.18
CA TYR A 231 4.02 -10.56 6.14
C TYR A 231 5.07 -9.57 5.60
N SER A 232 5.14 -9.40 4.27
CA SER A 232 6.06 -8.47 3.60
C SER A 232 6.02 -7.03 4.11
N PRO A 233 4.94 -6.50 4.73
CA PRO A 233 4.99 -5.18 5.38
C PRO A 233 5.99 -5.08 6.55
N ASN A 234 6.56 -6.19 7.03
CA ASN A 234 7.72 -6.19 7.94
C ASN A 234 8.93 -5.50 7.31
N GLU A 235 9.06 -5.56 5.98
CA GLU A 235 10.09 -4.86 5.24
C GLU A 235 9.64 -3.41 4.97
N PRO A 236 10.33 -2.38 5.50
CA PRO A 236 9.95 -1.00 5.26
C PRO A 236 9.94 -0.56 3.79
N LEU A 237 10.71 -1.23 2.91
CA LEU A 237 10.66 -1.02 1.46
C LEU A 237 9.33 -1.41 0.82
N PHE A 238 8.50 -2.23 1.49
CA PHE A 238 7.16 -2.63 1.02
C PHE A 238 6.35 -1.43 0.55
N PHE A 239 6.28 -0.37 1.38
CA PHE A 239 5.43 0.78 1.07
C PHE A 239 5.95 1.61 -0.09
N LEU A 240 7.27 1.68 -0.30
CA LEU A 240 7.87 2.36 -1.46
C LEU A 240 7.67 1.54 -2.75
N HIS A 241 7.75 0.21 -2.65
CA HIS A 241 7.45 -0.69 -3.75
C HIS A 241 5.99 -0.53 -4.19
N HIS A 242 5.04 -0.65 -3.27
CA HIS A 242 3.62 -0.51 -3.57
C HIS A 242 3.26 0.93 -3.97
N ALA A 243 3.97 1.96 -3.50
CA ALA A 243 3.77 3.32 -3.99
C ALA A 243 4.16 3.49 -5.47
N GLN A 244 5.13 2.72 -5.97
CA GLN A 244 5.44 2.67 -7.40
C GLN A 244 4.40 1.86 -8.18
N ILE A 245 3.88 0.77 -7.62
CA ILE A 245 2.75 0.03 -8.21
C ILE A 245 1.51 0.95 -8.33
N ASP A 246 1.21 1.70 -7.28
CA ASP A 246 0.15 2.70 -7.25
C ASP A 246 0.38 3.84 -8.26
N ARG A 247 1.63 4.28 -8.41
CA ARG A 247 2.03 5.24 -9.46
C ARG A 247 1.72 4.71 -10.85
N LEU A 248 2.11 3.47 -11.17
CA LEU A 248 1.84 2.87 -12.48
C LEU A 248 0.33 2.75 -12.76
N TRP A 249 -0.46 2.35 -11.76
CA TRP A 249 -1.91 2.30 -11.90
C TRP A 249 -2.51 3.70 -12.14
N THR A 250 -2.09 4.70 -11.36
CA THR A 250 -2.53 6.10 -11.53
C THR A 250 -2.25 6.61 -12.95
N ILE A 251 -1.05 6.37 -13.46
CA ILE A 251 -0.64 6.75 -14.82
C ILE A 251 -1.46 5.98 -15.87
N TRP A 252 -1.70 4.69 -15.66
CA TRP A 252 -2.49 3.88 -16.59
C TRP A 252 -3.92 4.37 -16.65
N GLN A 253 -4.53 4.70 -15.50
CA GLN A 253 -5.85 5.31 -15.45
C GLN A 253 -5.87 6.64 -16.20
N GLY A 254 -4.85 7.49 -16.01
CA GLY A 254 -4.65 8.74 -16.74
C GLY A 254 -5.84 9.71 -16.63
N ARG A 255 -6.64 9.58 -15.57
CA ARG A 255 -7.97 10.19 -15.37
C ARG A 255 -8.94 10.02 -16.54
N ASN A 256 -8.78 8.96 -17.32
CA ASN A 256 -9.73 8.56 -18.33
C ASN A 256 -10.98 7.96 -17.64
N GLU A 257 -12.16 8.54 -17.87
CA GLU A 257 -13.41 8.11 -17.23
C GLU A 257 -13.68 6.60 -17.38
N THR A 258 -13.35 6.02 -18.54
CA THR A 258 -13.49 4.57 -18.75
C THR A 258 -12.58 3.80 -17.80
N ARG A 259 -11.30 4.18 -17.67
CA ARG A 259 -10.32 3.48 -16.82
C ARG A 259 -10.46 3.77 -15.33
N LEU A 260 -11.03 4.92 -14.96
CA LEU A 260 -11.38 5.23 -13.56
C LEU A 260 -12.52 4.34 -13.04
N HIS A 261 -13.35 3.79 -13.94
CA HIS A 261 -14.44 2.89 -13.59
C HIS A 261 -14.20 1.45 -14.07
N ASP A 262 -13.04 1.17 -14.66
CA ASP A 262 -12.67 -0.17 -15.13
C ASP A 262 -12.16 -1.00 -13.95
N TYR A 263 -12.95 -1.98 -13.55
CA TYR A 263 -12.70 -2.86 -12.42
C TYR A 263 -13.39 -4.20 -12.67
N ALA A 264 -12.60 -5.27 -12.77
CA ALA A 264 -13.07 -6.59 -13.17
C ALA A 264 -12.17 -7.68 -12.58
N GLY A 265 -12.70 -8.91 -12.52
CA GLY A 265 -11.98 -10.12 -12.12
C GLY A 265 -12.52 -10.78 -10.86
N ASN A 266 -11.71 -11.65 -10.28
CA ASN A 266 -12.07 -12.44 -9.12
C ASN A 266 -11.86 -11.67 -7.80
N THR A 267 -12.77 -11.83 -6.84
CA THR A 267 -12.66 -11.23 -5.49
C THR A 267 -11.94 -12.12 -4.47
N VAL A 268 -11.74 -13.40 -4.80
CA VAL A 268 -10.99 -14.37 -4.00
C VAL A 268 -9.96 -15.07 -4.87
N GLN A 269 -8.76 -15.24 -4.34
CA GLN A 269 -7.63 -15.87 -5.02
C GLN A 269 -7.98 -17.28 -5.51
N ASP A 270 -7.51 -17.61 -6.71
CA ASP A 270 -7.73 -18.88 -7.43
C ASP A 270 -9.16 -19.12 -7.96
N ASP A 271 -10.07 -18.16 -7.75
CA ASP A 271 -11.34 -18.13 -8.47
C ASP A 271 -11.15 -17.55 -9.89
N THR A 272 -11.91 -18.04 -10.85
CA THR A 272 -11.89 -17.58 -12.25
C THR A 272 -13.15 -16.83 -12.65
N VAL A 273 -14.13 -16.73 -11.74
CA VAL A 273 -15.37 -16.00 -12.00
C VAL A 273 -15.17 -14.51 -11.73
N ASP A 274 -15.56 -13.70 -12.70
CA ASP A 274 -15.66 -12.25 -12.54
C ASP A 274 -16.82 -11.92 -11.58
N THR A 275 -16.47 -11.45 -10.39
CA THR A 275 -17.40 -11.11 -9.30
C THR A 275 -17.15 -9.72 -8.74
N ALA A 276 -16.21 -8.98 -9.33
CA ALA A 276 -15.76 -7.69 -8.84
C ALA A 276 -16.82 -6.61 -9.05
N SER A 277 -16.99 -5.75 -8.04
CA SER A 277 -17.83 -4.57 -8.08
C SER A 277 -17.13 -3.36 -7.45
N LEU A 278 -17.39 -2.17 -7.99
CA LEU A 278 -16.92 -0.92 -7.38
C LEU A 278 -17.52 -0.66 -5.98
N ASP A 279 -18.62 -1.32 -5.65
CA ASP A 279 -19.25 -1.28 -4.31
C ASP A 279 -18.68 -2.34 -3.34
N ASP A 280 -17.70 -3.15 -3.78
CA ASP A 280 -17.05 -4.12 -2.92
C ASP A 280 -16.32 -3.43 -1.76
N LYS A 281 -16.36 -4.06 -0.59
CA LYS A 281 -15.70 -3.54 0.62
C LYS A 281 -14.20 -3.84 0.61
N LEU A 282 -13.41 -2.84 0.97
CA LEU A 282 -11.99 -3.00 1.27
C LEU A 282 -11.81 -3.33 2.76
N PHE A 283 -11.68 -4.62 3.07
CA PHE A 283 -11.56 -5.09 4.44
C PHE A 283 -10.15 -4.87 5.00
N THR A 284 -10.05 -4.39 6.25
CA THR A 284 -8.77 -4.19 6.96
C THR A 284 -8.76 -4.86 8.34
N LEU A 285 -9.62 -5.87 8.54
CA LEU A 285 -9.83 -6.56 9.83
C LEU A 285 -10.14 -5.61 11.01
N GLY A 286 -10.83 -4.51 10.73
CA GLY A 286 -11.19 -3.51 11.74
C GLY A 286 -10.05 -2.55 12.09
N TYR A 287 -8.91 -2.61 11.40
CA TYR A 287 -7.84 -1.60 11.54
C TYR A 287 -8.33 -0.20 11.15
N ALA A 288 -9.09 -0.10 10.07
CA ALA A 288 -9.69 1.13 9.58
C ALA A 288 -11.21 0.96 9.38
N PRO A 289 -11.99 2.07 9.37
CA PRO A 289 -13.38 2.03 8.97
C PRO A 289 -13.57 1.38 7.59
N GLU A 290 -14.71 0.71 7.40
CA GLU A 290 -15.04 0.14 6.09
C GLU A 290 -15.17 1.23 5.03
N SER A 291 -14.68 0.91 3.84
CA SER A 291 -14.70 1.77 2.66
C SER A 291 -14.91 0.92 1.42
N ASP A 292 -15.28 1.57 0.32
CA ASP A 292 -15.63 0.87 -0.92
C ASP A 292 -14.49 1.01 -1.94
N VAL A 293 -14.39 0.07 -2.88
CA VAL A 293 -13.42 0.13 -3.99
C VAL A 293 -13.50 1.49 -4.71
N VAL A 294 -14.72 1.98 -4.98
CA VAL A 294 -14.96 3.25 -5.68
C VAL A 294 -14.29 4.47 -5.02
N ASP A 295 -14.05 4.43 -3.71
CA ASP A 295 -13.42 5.54 -2.98
C ASP A 295 -11.92 5.66 -3.27
N TYR A 296 -11.31 4.63 -3.87
CA TYR A 296 -9.88 4.56 -4.14
C TYR A 296 -9.54 4.53 -5.63
N MET A 297 -10.51 4.70 -6.51
CA MET A 297 -10.26 4.65 -7.96
C MET A 297 -9.60 5.90 -8.53
N ASP A 298 -9.85 7.10 -7.98
CA ASP A 298 -9.23 8.36 -8.43
C ASP A 298 -8.46 9.00 -7.27
N THR A 299 -7.15 9.24 -7.45
CA THR A 299 -6.27 9.84 -6.44
C THR A 299 -6.59 11.31 -6.14
N LEU A 300 -7.49 11.92 -6.91
CA LEU A 300 -7.92 13.33 -6.79
C LEU A 300 -9.40 13.49 -6.40
N ALA A 301 -10.10 12.39 -6.10
CA ALA A 301 -11.51 12.40 -5.72
C ALA A 301 -11.76 11.65 -4.40
N LYS A 302 -13.00 11.70 -3.91
CA LYS A 302 -13.46 10.88 -2.76
C LYS A 302 -12.64 11.04 -1.48
N GLY A 303 -12.01 12.21 -1.29
CA GLY A 303 -11.18 12.52 -0.13
C GLY A 303 -9.69 12.24 -0.34
N LEU A 304 -9.31 11.62 -1.46
CA LEU A 304 -7.92 11.53 -1.90
C LEU A 304 -7.51 12.83 -2.60
N CYS A 305 -6.24 13.22 -2.43
CA CYS A 305 -5.71 14.44 -3.02
C CYS A 305 -4.18 14.36 -3.20
N TYR A 306 -3.71 13.47 -4.08
CA TYR A 306 -2.29 13.33 -4.38
C TYR A 306 -2.02 12.97 -5.85
N THR A 307 -0.82 13.32 -6.31
CA THR A 307 -0.25 12.94 -7.61
C THR A 307 1.17 12.41 -7.43
N TYR A 308 1.78 11.96 -8.52
CA TYR A 308 3.19 11.57 -8.57
C TYR A 308 4.02 12.58 -9.37
N ASP A 309 5.30 12.74 -9.05
CA ASP A 309 6.19 13.58 -9.87
C ASP A 309 6.54 12.94 -11.22
N ASP A 310 6.93 13.80 -12.16
CA ASP A 310 7.54 13.38 -13.43
C ASP A 310 8.98 12.90 -13.15
N ALA A 311 9.19 11.59 -13.21
CA ALA A 311 10.48 10.96 -12.98
C ALA A 311 11.41 11.04 -14.19
N GLY A 312 10.98 11.62 -15.32
CA GLY A 312 11.73 11.61 -16.57
C GLY A 312 11.80 10.24 -17.25
N ASP A 313 10.93 9.31 -16.84
CA ASP A 313 10.77 7.96 -17.41
C ASP A 313 9.84 7.94 -18.65
N GLY A 314 9.26 9.09 -18.99
CA GLY A 314 8.31 9.23 -20.10
C GLY A 314 6.89 8.79 -19.74
N TRP A 315 6.66 8.33 -18.51
CA TRP A 315 5.33 8.06 -17.96
C TRP A 315 4.87 9.28 -17.18
N LYS A 316 3.78 9.89 -17.64
CA LYS A 316 3.22 11.08 -17.00
C LYS A 316 1.86 10.74 -16.43
N ASP A 317 1.66 11.13 -15.18
CA ASP A 317 0.32 11.36 -14.67
C ASP A 317 -0.30 12.42 -15.59
N GLY A 318 -1.36 12.05 -16.32
CA GLY A 318 -1.77 12.72 -17.56
C GLY A 318 -2.01 14.23 -17.41
N ASP A 319 -2.02 14.97 -18.54
CA ASP A 319 -2.31 16.42 -18.52
C ASP A 319 -3.66 16.67 -17.82
N HIS A 320 -3.59 17.27 -16.62
CA HIS A 320 -4.71 17.57 -15.74
C HIS A 320 -5.58 18.73 -16.26
N ASN A 321 -6.05 18.65 -17.50
CA ASN A 321 -6.85 19.69 -18.15
C ASN A 321 -8.33 19.62 -17.80
#